data_AF-F3SGB2-F1
#
_entry.id   AF-F3SGB2-F1
#
_cell.length_a   1.000
_cell.length_b   1.000
_cell.length_c   1.000
_cell.angle_alpha   90.00
_cell.angle_beta   90.00
_cell.angle_gamma   90.00
#
_symmetry.space_group_name_H-M   'P 1'
#
loop_
_entity.id
_entity.type
_entity.pdbx_description
1 polymer ?
#
loop_
_entity_poly.entity_id
_entity_poly.type
_entity_poly.pdbx_seq_one_letter_code
_entity_poly.pdbx_strand_id
1 'polypeptide(L)'
;MNSPDLSKKELNLYESPIVQSENLRLNQVLGSYYGDGKDYLTEELYHYVDGKYFGKNFLLDIDSGQLYFKDVVKRRNEMAMNAPRWRGISLSPGGLSDCFDNQLAKYHLWEFNGSITPVVRYEIDYRNKIDISDTNFAQLYPEVAKNMKDIDQLYFRPEQYNQKEWFDNLLHWFAPKGQDVMEVYATDSATGEKTQIKSFDDYLAWREAHPEEVKKYE
;
A
#
# COMPACT_ATOMS: atom_id res chain seq x y z
N MET A 1 -3.48 -15.12 9.76
CA MET A 1 -3.16 -14.06 10.73
C MET A 1 -4.07 -14.19 11.94
N ASN A 2 -3.66 -14.96 12.95
CA ASN A 2 -4.32 -15.01 14.26
C ASN A 2 -3.21 -14.76 15.28
N SER A 3 -2.94 -13.49 15.60
CA SER A 3 -2.13 -13.18 16.78
C SER A 3 -3.07 -13.29 17.98
N PRO A 4 -2.88 -14.26 18.90
CA PRO A 4 -3.81 -14.52 19.99
C PRO A 4 -3.86 -13.41 21.06
N ASP A 5 -2.90 -12.48 21.04
CA ASP A 5 -2.78 -11.41 22.03
C ASP A 5 -3.24 -10.06 21.46
N LEU A 6 -4.53 -9.93 21.18
CA LEU A 6 -5.14 -8.63 20.91
C LEU A 6 -5.35 -7.90 22.24
N SER A 7 -4.63 -6.79 22.46
CA SER A 7 -4.86 -5.90 23.60
C SER A 7 -5.79 -4.75 23.21
N LYS A 8 -6.66 -4.34 24.14
CA LYS A 8 -7.58 -3.20 23.96
C LYS A 8 -7.07 -2.01 24.77
N LYS A 9 -7.10 -0.82 24.16
CA LYS A 9 -6.84 0.47 24.81
C LYS A 9 -8.01 1.41 24.56
N GLU A 10 -8.41 2.18 25.58
CA GLU A 10 -9.42 3.22 25.47
C GLU A 10 -8.75 4.59 25.57
N LEU A 11 -9.12 5.52 24.70
CA LEU A 11 -8.53 6.85 24.58
C LEU A 11 -9.65 7.88 24.47
N ASN A 12 -9.65 8.89 25.35
CA ASN A 12 -10.61 9.98 25.31
C ASN A 12 -9.98 11.25 24.72
N LEU A 13 -10.26 11.52 23.45
CA LEU A 13 -9.75 12.70 22.74
C LEU A 13 -10.16 14.02 23.41
N TYR A 14 -11.33 14.07 24.04
CA TYR A 14 -11.88 15.28 24.66
C TYR A 14 -11.31 15.57 26.05
N GLU A 15 -10.47 14.69 26.61
CA GLU A 15 -9.67 14.98 27.81
C GLU A 15 -8.36 15.70 27.49
N SER A 16 -7.99 15.81 26.20
CA SER A 16 -6.81 16.57 25.78
C SER A 16 -6.93 18.05 26.13
N PRO A 17 -5.95 18.65 26.84
CA PRO A 17 -5.99 20.07 27.20
C PRO A 17 -6.17 21.00 26.01
N ILE A 18 -5.54 20.68 24.87
CA ILE A 18 -5.64 21.49 23.64
C ILE A 18 -7.05 21.44 23.06
N VAL A 19 -7.67 20.25 23.04
CA VAL A 19 -9.04 20.07 22.53
C VAL A 19 -10.05 20.83 23.37
N GLN A 20 -9.89 20.81 24.70
CA GLN A 20 -10.75 21.54 25.62
C GLN A 20 -10.54 23.05 25.53
N SER A 21 -9.30 23.54 25.56
CA SER A 21 -9.00 24.98 25.58
C SER A 21 -9.45 25.68 24.29
N GLU A 22 -9.37 24.99 23.16
CA GLU A 22 -9.75 25.53 21.84
C GLU A 22 -11.18 25.13 21.44
N ASN A 23 -11.92 24.45 22.33
CA ASN A 23 -13.29 23.99 22.10
C ASN A 23 -13.46 23.19 20.80
N LEU A 24 -12.46 22.37 20.47
CA LEU A 24 -12.41 21.60 19.24
C LEU A 24 -13.41 20.44 19.25
N ARG A 25 -13.90 20.07 18.07
CA ARG A 25 -14.86 19.00 17.82
C ARG A 25 -14.45 18.17 16.60
N LEU A 26 -14.96 16.94 16.56
CA LEU A 26 -14.80 15.99 15.47
C LEU A 26 -16.20 15.70 14.92
N ASN A 27 -16.36 15.70 13.60
CA ASN A 27 -17.61 15.30 12.92
C ASN A 27 -17.40 14.20 11.89
N GLN A 28 -16.21 13.59 11.86
CA GLN A 28 -15.85 12.51 10.94
C GLN A 28 -15.36 11.29 11.71
N VAL A 29 -15.42 10.13 11.06
CA VAL A 29 -14.79 8.91 11.56
C VAL A 29 -13.27 9.10 11.49
N LEU A 30 -12.55 8.56 12.47
CA LEU A 30 -11.10 8.66 12.49
C LEU A 30 -10.47 7.91 11.32
N GLY A 31 -9.59 8.58 10.57
CA GLY A 31 -8.72 7.96 9.60
C GLY A 31 -7.54 7.23 10.26
N SER A 32 -7.15 6.09 9.69
CA SER A 32 -5.90 5.42 10.04
C SER A 32 -4.74 6.02 9.24
N TYR A 33 -3.57 6.15 9.85
CA TYR A 33 -2.35 6.57 9.18
C TYR A 33 -1.16 5.76 9.69
N TYR A 34 -0.39 5.16 8.79
CA TYR A 34 0.87 4.50 9.15
C TYR A 34 2.05 5.34 8.64
N GLY A 35 2.99 5.60 9.53
CA GLY A 35 4.25 6.27 9.26
C GLY A 35 5.29 5.77 10.24
N ASP A 36 6.59 5.92 9.93
CA ASP A 36 7.70 5.70 10.89
C ASP A 36 7.58 4.49 11.85
N GLY A 37 7.06 3.37 11.35
CA GLY A 37 6.93 2.12 12.12
C GLY A 37 5.70 2.02 12.99
N LYS A 38 4.86 3.04 12.99
CA LYS A 38 3.78 3.24 13.95
C LYS A 38 2.43 3.42 13.28
N ASP A 39 1.42 2.90 13.95
CA ASP A 39 0.01 3.14 13.62
C ASP A 39 -0.50 4.38 14.36
N TYR A 40 -1.12 5.28 13.60
CA TYR A 40 -1.75 6.50 14.10
C TYR A 40 -3.23 6.54 13.73
N LEU A 41 -4.02 7.25 14.53
CA LEU A 41 -5.30 7.79 14.10
C LEU A 41 -5.15 9.29 13.81
N THR A 42 -5.81 9.79 12.77
CA THR A 42 -5.69 11.19 12.33
C THR A 42 -7.01 11.68 11.80
N GLU A 43 -7.31 12.96 12.03
CA GLU A 43 -8.34 13.73 11.34
C GLU A 43 -8.09 15.24 11.54
N GLU A 44 -8.94 16.07 10.94
CA GLU A 44 -9.06 17.49 11.30
C GLU A 44 -10.11 17.67 12.41
N LEU A 45 -9.67 18.27 13.52
CA LEU A 45 -10.57 18.80 14.54
C LEU A 45 -10.91 20.25 14.23
N TYR A 46 -12.12 20.68 14.53
CA TYR A 46 -12.58 22.02 14.17
C TYR A 46 -13.38 22.73 15.26
N HIS A 47 -13.49 24.05 15.15
CA HIS A 47 -14.46 24.85 15.87
C HIS A 47 -14.89 26.06 15.02
N TYR A 48 -16.01 26.67 15.41
CA TYR A 48 -16.50 27.91 14.78
C TYR A 48 -16.43 29.07 15.76
N VAL A 49 -15.95 30.21 15.30
CA VAL A 49 -16.00 31.50 16.03
C VAL A 49 -16.65 32.53 15.12
N ASP A 50 -17.80 33.07 15.52
CA ASP A 50 -18.57 34.04 14.74
C ASP A 50 -18.84 33.58 13.28
N GLY A 51 -19.16 32.29 13.11
CA GLY A 51 -19.41 31.68 11.82
C GLY A 51 -18.17 31.38 10.97
N LYS A 52 -16.96 31.70 11.44
CA LYS A 52 -15.70 31.36 10.76
C LYS A 52 -15.18 30.00 11.20
N TYR A 53 -14.75 29.19 10.23
CA TYR A 53 -14.17 27.87 10.45
C TYR A 53 -12.70 27.96 10.87
N PHE A 54 -12.34 27.17 11.88
CA PHE A 54 -10.96 26.97 12.32
C PHE A 54 -10.70 25.49 12.47
N GLY A 55 -9.76 24.96 11.67
CA GLY A 55 -9.40 23.55 11.62
C GLY A 55 -7.98 23.30 12.13
N LYS A 56 -7.77 22.13 12.75
CA LYS A 56 -6.48 21.68 13.29
C LYS A 56 -6.33 20.18 13.09
N ASN A 57 -5.37 19.81 12.24
CA ASN A 57 -4.98 18.42 12.04
C ASN A 57 -4.30 17.86 13.28
N PHE A 58 -4.55 16.59 13.58
CA PHE A 58 -3.84 15.87 14.65
C PHE A 58 -3.33 14.49 14.21
N LEU A 59 -2.37 13.96 14.95
CA LEU A 59 -1.97 12.56 14.93
C LEU A 59 -2.06 12.01 16.35
N LEU A 60 -2.71 10.86 16.51
CA LEU A 60 -2.77 10.08 17.73
C LEU A 60 -1.95 8.81 17.53
N ASP A 61 -0.80 8.70 18.18
CA ASP A 61 -0.02 7.46 18.22
C ASP A 61 -0.82 6.43 19.02
N ILE A 62 -1.18 5.31 18.40
CA ILE A 62 -2.06 4.30 19.01
C ILE A 62 -1.37 3.61 20.19
N ASP A 63 -0.08 3.31 20.06
CA ASP A 63 0.71 2.60 21.06
C ASP A 63 0.90 3.45 22.30
N SER A 64 1.40 4.69 22.13
CA SER A 64 1.65 5.59 23.27
C SER A 64 0.40 6.31 23.76
N GLY A 65 -0.59 6.53 22.88
CA GLY A 65 -1.75 7.40 23.16
C GLY A 65 -1.40 8.89 23.10
N GLN A 66 -0.22 9.25 22.60
CA GLN A 66 0.22 10.64 22.50
C GLN A 66 -0.47 11.36 21.35
N LEU A 67 -0.97 12.57 21.61
CA LEU A 67 -1.54 13.47 20.61
C LEU A 67 -0.52 14.51 20.14
N TYR A 68 -0.42 14.66 18.83
CA TYR A 68 0.39 15.69 18.17
C TYR A 68 -0.51 16.61 17.35
N PHE A 69 -0.38 17.92 17.59
CA PHE A 69 -1.10 18.98 16.84
C PHE A 69 -0.17 19.90 16.06
N LYS A 70 1.13 19.87 16.38
CA LYS A 70 2.13 20.75 15.78
C LYS A 70 2.76 20.08 14.56
N ASP A 71 2.84 20.82 13.46
CA ASP A 71 3.51 20.43 12.21
C ASP A 71 3.02 19.08 11.66
N VAL A 72 1.76 18.71 11.92
CA VAL A 72 1.20 17.39 11.59
C VAL A 72 1.33 17.08 10.09
N VAL A 73 1.00 18.05 9.23
CA VAL A 73 1.13 17.89 7.77
C VAL A 73 2.59 17.65 7.38
N LYS A 74 3.52 18.41 7.96
CA LYS A 74 4.95 18.25 7.71
C LYS A 74 5.44 16.87 8.16
N ARG A 75 5.06 16.42 9.37
CA ARG A 75 5.39 15.10 9.90
C ARG A 75 4.88 13.97 9.00
N ARG A 76 3.61 14.05 8.57
CA ARG A 76 3.03 13.08 7.63
C ARG A 76 3.77 13.06 6.30
N ASN A 77 4.15 14.23 5.78
CA ASN A 77 4.93 14.29 4.54
C ASN A 77 6.33 13.66 4.73
N GLU A 78 7.00 13.94 5.84
CA GLU A 78 8.30 13.33 6.16
C GLU A 78 8.20 11.80 6.32
N MET A 79 7.19 11.31 7.05
CA MET A 79 6.90 9.89 7.21
C MET A 79 6.63 9.21 5.85
N ALA A 80 5.81 9.86 5.00
CA ALA A 80 5.48 9.34 3.68
C ALA A 80 6.71 9.31 2.76
N MET A 81 7.48 10.40 2.68
CA MET A 81 8.65 10.53 1.80
C MET A 81 9.81 9.64 2.20
N ASN A 82 9.93 9.31 3.49
CA ASN A 82 11.00 8.44 3.99
C ASN A 82 10.67 6.95 3.91
N ALA A 83 9.47 6.57 3.46
CA ALA A 83 9.06 5.18 3.37
C ALA A 83 10.00 4.39 2.41
N PRO A 84 10.50 3.20 2.82
CA PRO A 84 11.42 2.37 2.03
C PRO A 84 10.96 2.10 0.58
N ARG A 85 9.64 1.99 0.36
CA ARG A 85 9.06 1.77 -0.97
C ARG A 85 9.46 2.82 -2.02
N TRP A 86 9.77 4.05 -1.62
CA TRP A 86 10.19 5.12 -2.55
C TRP A 86 11.65 5.03 -2.98
N ARG A 87 12.44 4.16 -2.34
CA ARG A 87 13.85 3.92 -2.68
C ARG A 87 14.04 2.64 -3.51
N GLY A 88 12.95 2.06 -3.99
CA GLY A 88 12.96 0.86 -4.82
C GLY A 88 13.54 1.10 -6.20
N ILE A 89 14.03 0.03 -6.80
CA ILE A 89 14.47 -0.06 -8.20
C ILE A 89 13.24 -0.02 -9.11
N SER A 90 13.27 0.81 -10.15
CA SER A 90 12.14 0.90 -11.09
C SER A 90 11.89 -0.44 -11.81
N LEU A 91 10.61 -0.83 -11.89
CA LEU A 91 10.15 -1.97 -12.68
C LEU A 91 9.76 -1.57 -14.12
N SER A 92 9.95 -0.31 -14.52
CA SER A 92 9.59 0.17 -15.86
C SER A 92 10.51 -0.32 -16.99
N PRO A 93 11.85 -0.45 -16.80
CA PRO A 93 12.72 -1.03 -17.83
C PRO A 93 12.21 -2.36 -18.37
N GLY A 94 12.20 -2.47 -19.70
CA GLY A 94 11.65 -3.63 -20.41
C GLY A 94 10.13 -3.78 -20.33
N GLY A 95 9.40 -2.78 -19.83
CA GLY A 95 7.94 -2.83 -19.67
C GLY A 95 7.48 -3.86 -18.64
N LEU A 96 8.33 -4.22 -17.66
CA LEU A 96 8.00 -5.25 -16.68
C LEU A 96 6.82 -4.83 -15.80
N SER A 97 6.76 -3.56 -15.37
CA SER A 97 5.62 -3.01 -14.62
C SER A 97 4.31 -3.19 -15.39
N ASP A 98 4.30 -2.86 -16.68
CA ASP A 98 3.11 -2.95 -17.52
C ASP A 98 2.72 -4.42 -17.72
N CYS A 99 3.69 -5.31 -17.92
CA CYS A 99 3.43 -6.74 -18.02
C CYS A 99 2.80 -7.29 -16.73
N PHE A 100 3.34 -6.89 -15.58
CA PHE A 100 2.84 -7.27 -14.26
C PHE A 100 1.42 -6.74 -14.00
N ASP A 101 1.17 -5.46 -14.28
CA ASP A 101 -0.16 -4.85 -14.14
C ASP A 101 -1.20 -5.50 -15.06
N ASN A 102 -0.82 -5.85 -16.29
CA ASN A 102 -1.69 -6.58 -17.20
C ASN A 102 -2.06 -7.98 -16.68
N GLN A 103 -1.18 -8.65 -15.94
CA GLN A 103 -1.51 -9.91 -15.30
C GLN A 103 -2.50 -9.71 -14.14
N LEU A 104 -2.27 -8.71 -13.28
CA LEU A 104 -3.18 -8.38 -12.18
C LEU A 104 -4.56 -7.91 -12.66
N ALA A 105 -4.61 -7.21 -13.80
CA ALA A 105 -5.85 -6.71 -14.38
C ALA A 105 -6.83 -7.85 -14.73
N LYS A 106 -6.34 -9.07 -14.98
CA LYS A 106 -7.19 -10.27 -15.17
C LYS A 106 -8.06 -10.57 -13.95
N TYR A 107 -7.59 -10.17 -12.77
CA TYR A 107 -8.28 -10.32 -11.50
C TYR A 107 -8.92 -9.02 -11.01
N HIS A 108 -8.98 -7.98 -11.86
CA HIS A 108 -9.51 -6.66 -11.51
C HIS A 108 -8.70 -5.95 -10.40
N LEU A 109 -7.40 -6.24 -10.34
CA LEU A 109 -6.43 -5.68 -9.40
C LEU A 109 -5.35 -4.86 -10.12
N TRP A 110 -4.70 -3.97 -9.37
CA TRP A 110 -3.54 -3.18 -9.82
C TRP A 110 -2.56 -3.03 -8.64
N GLU A 111 -1.26 -3.16 -8.91
CA GLU A 111 -0.17 -2.64 -8.08
C GLU A 111 -0.03 -1.11 -8.17
N PHE A 112 -0.20 -0.44 -7.04
CA PHE A 112 0.00 1.00 -6.93
C PHE A 112 0.83 1.31 -5.69
N ASN A 113 2.04 1.83 -5.89
CA ASN A 113 2.91 2.32 -4.82
C ASN A 113 3.18 1.31 -3.69
N GLY A 114 3.52 0.07 -4.02
CA GLY A 114 3.79 -0.99 -3.04
C GLY A 114 2.53 -1.60 -2.43
N SER A 115 1.38 -1.46 -3.10
CA SER A 115 0.09 -1.97 -2.63
C SER A 115 -0.72 -2.57 -3.78
N ILE A 116 -1.41 -3.66 -3.53
CA ILE A 116 -2.43 -4.22 -4.43
C ILE A 116 -3.78 -3.62 -4.05
N THR A 117 -4.47 -3.05 -5.03
CA THR A 117 -5.79 -2.42 -4.89
C THR A 117 -6.72 -2.92 -5.98
N PRO A 118 -8.05 -2.88 -5.76
CA PRO A 118 -9.01 -2.88 -6.86
C PRO A 118 -8.66 -1.78 -7.89
N VAL A 119 -8.75 -2.08 -9.19
CA VAL A 119 -8.50 -1.09 -10.26
C VAL A 119 -9.46 0.09 -10.14
N VAL A 120 -10.71 -0.16 -9.72
CA VAL A 120 -11.69 0.89 -9.44
C VAL A 120 -12.18 0.77 -8.00
N ARG A 121 -11.68 1.66 -7.13
CA ARG A 121 -11.91 1.59 -5.67
C ARG A 121 -13.37 1.82 -5.25
N TYR A 122 -14.10 2.67 -5.97
CA TYR A 122 -15.42 3.17 -5.56
C TYR A 122 -16.59 2.60 -6.38
N GLU A 123 -16.34 1.77 -7.39
CA GLU A 123 -17.39 1.15 -8.20
C GLU A 123 -17.66 -0.28 -7.74
N ILE A 124 -18.80 -0.49 -7.07
CA ILE A 124 -19.17 -1.79 -6.50
C ILE A 124 -19.29 -2.89 -7.57
N ASP A 125 -19.76 -2.53 -8.77
CA ASP A 125 -19.86 -3.44 -9.92
C ASP A 125 -18.48 -3.92 -10.38
N TYR A 126 -17.44 -3.12 -10.16
CA TYR A 126 -16.07 -3.51 -10.47
C TYR A 126 -15.50 -4.44 -9.39
N ARG A 127 -15.75 -4.13 -8.11
CA ARG A 127 -15.29 -4.95 -6.97
C ARG A 127 -15.89 -6.35 -7.00
N ASN A 128 -17.15 -6.49 -7.44
CA ASN A 128 -17.81 -7.79 -7.59
C ASN A 128 -17.20 -8.67 -8.70
N LYS A 129 -16.35 -8.13 -9.57
CA LYS A 129 -15.63 -8.91 -10.59
C LYS A 129 -14.31 -9.49 -10.08
N ILE A 130 -13.81 -9.04 -8.92
CA ILE A 130 -12.58 -9.57 -8.33
C ILE A 130 -12.82 -11.04 -7.95
N ASP A 131 -12.12 -11.92 -8.65
CA ASP A 131 -12.04 -13.35 -8.34
C ASP A 131 -10.58 -13.76 -8.46
N ILE A 132 -9.98 -14.17 -7.35
CA ILE A 132 -8.60 -14.68 -7.27
C ILE A 132 -8.57 -16.13 -6.81
N SER A 133 -9.71 -16.84 -6.87
CA SER A 133 -9.86 -18.18 -6.31
C SER A 133 -8.99 -19.24 -6.98
N ASP A 134 -8.52 -18.97 -8.19
CA ASP A 134 -7.62 -19.80 -8.98
C ASP A 134 -6.13 -19.48 -8.75
N THR A 135 -5.79 -18.57 -7.83
CA THR A 135 -4.40 -18.19 -7.53
C THR A 135 -3.79 -18.98 -6.37
N ASN A 136 -2.47 -18.96 -6.22
CA ASN A 136 -1.80 -19.47 -5.01
C ASN A 136 -2.20 -18.68 -3.76
N PHE A 137 -2.47 -17.37 -3.87
CA PHE A 137 -2.90 -16.54 -2.75
C PHE A 137 -4.16 -17.10 -2.08
N ALA A 138 -5.13 -17.57 -2.86
CA ALA A 138 -6.34 -18.19 -2.34
C ALA A 138 -6.10 -19.50 -1.58
N GLN A 139 -5.02 -20.22 -1.88
CA GLN A 139 -4.64 -21.40 -1.10
C GLN A 139 -3.99 -21.03 0.24
N LEU A 140 -3.08 -20.05 0.21
CA LEU A 140 -2.30 -19.64 1.36
C LEU A 140 -3.14 -18.83 2.37
N TYR A 141 -4.05 -18.00 1.85
CA TYR A 141 -4.84 -17.05 2.63
C TYR A 141 -6.33 -17.12 2.25
N PRO A 142 -7.00 -18.27 2.41
CA PRO A 142 -8.36 -18.49 1.92
C PRO A 142 -9.38 -17.48 2.47
N GLU A 143 -9.26 -17.11 3.75
CA GLU A 143 -10.14 -16.11 4.39
C GLU A 143 -9.92 -14.70 3.84
N VAL A 144 -8.69 -14.34 3.48
CA VAL A 144 -8.41 -13.03 2.87
C VAL A 144 -8.91 -13.02 1.43
N ALA A 145 -8.63 -14.08 0.68
CA ALA A 145 -9.06 -14.21 -0.72
C ALA A 145 -10.59 -14.16 -0.87
N LYS A 146 -11.33 -14.80 0.04
CA LYS A 146 -12.80 -14.75 0.07
C LYS A 146 -13.35 -13.31 0.20
N ASN A 147 -12.61 -12.45 0.90
CA ASN A 147 -12.98 -11.06 1.17
C ASN A 147 -12.18 -10.06 0.32
N MET A 148 -11.46 -10.52 -0.72
CA MET A 148 -10.60 -9.66 -1.56
C MET A 148 -11.39 -8.54 -2.25
N LYS A 149 -12.65 -8.78 -2.60
CA LYS A 149 -13.51 -7.72 -3.14
C LYS A 149 -13.77 -6.58 -2.13
N ASP A 150 -13.63 -6.84 -0.83
CA ASP A 150 -13.94 -5.91 0.25
C ASP A 150 -12.70 -5.22 0.82
N ILE A 151 -11.48 -5.59 0.38
CA ILE A 151 -10.25 -4.92 0.83
C ILE A 151 -10.07 -3.56 0.16
N ASP A 152 -9.56 -2.57 0.89
CA ASP A 152 -9.13 -1.32 0.26
C ASP A 152 -7.73 -1.46 -0.37
N GLN A 153 -6.80 -2.10 0.35
CA GLN A 153 -5.43 -2.33 -0.08
C GLN A 153 -4.84 -3.59 0.57
N LEU A 154 -3.96 -4.28 -0.14
CA LEU A 154 -3.06 -5.32 0.36
C LEU A 154 -1.62 -4.83 0.16
N TYR A 155 -0.87 -4.65 1.24
CA TYR A 155 0.47 -4.05 1.16
C TYR A 155 1.36 -4.55 2.30
N PHE A 156 2.68 -4.52 2.11
CA PHE A 156 3.61 -4.59 3.23
C PHE A 156 3.55 -3.29 4.03
N ARG A 157 3.54 -3.40 5.36
CA ARG A 157 3.73 -2.21 6.20
C ARG A 157 5.03 -1.52 5.77
N PRO A 158 5.03 -0.18 5.57
CA PRO A 158 6.16 0.51 4.96
C PRO A 158 7.56 0.20 5.53
N GLU A 159 7.71 0.01 6.85
CA GLU A 159 9.01 -0.37 7.43
C GLU A 159 9.40 -1.83 7.23
N GLN A 160 8.41 -2.70 7.00
CA GLN A 160 8.60 -4.10 6.63
C GLN A 160 8.79 -4.27 5.12
N TYR A 161 8.64 -3.19 4.34
CA TYR A 161 8.75 -3.27 2.90
C TYR A 161 10.19 -3.59 2.50
N ASN A 162 10.35 -4.77 1.91
CA ASN A 162 11.52 -5.17 1.16
C ASN A 162 11.07 -5.40 -0.29
N GLN A 163 11.62 -4.66 -1.25
CA GLN A 163 11.17 -4.74 -2.63
C GLN A 163 11.36 -6.14 -3.24
N LYS A 164 12.48 -6.80 -2.94
CA LYS A 164 12.76 -8.15 -3.42
C LYS A 164 11.67 -9.11 -2.92
N GLU A 165 11.45 -9.13 -1.61
CA GLU A 165 10.45 -10.00 -1.01
C GLU A 165 9.04 -9.64 -1.49
N TRP A 166 8.71 -8.36 -1.66
CA TRP A 166 7.43 -7.92 -2.20
C TRP A 166 7.20 -8.45 -3.60
N PHE A 167 8.15 -8.20 -4.50
CA PHE A 167 8.06 -8.64 -5.89
C PHE A 167 7.99 -10.17 -6.00
N ASP A 168 8.87 -10.89 -5.30
CA ASP A 168 8.90 -12.35 -5.31
C ASP A 168 7.59 -12.94 -4.75
N ASN A 169 7.06 -12.38 -3.65
CA ASN A 169 5.77 -12.80 -3.11
C ASN A 169 4.62 -12.52 -4.07
N LEU A 170 4.61 -11.37 -4.74
CA LEU A 170 3.58 -11.01 -5.69
C LEU A 170 3.56 -11.96 -6.90
N LEU A 171 4.74 -12.31 -7.45
CA LEU A 171 4.85 -13.30 -8.51
C LEU A 171 4.28 -14.65 -8.06
N HIS A 172 4.58 -15.08 -6.83
CA HIS A 172 4.08 -16.35 -6.32
C HIS A 172 2.58 -16.32 -6.03
N TRP A 173 2.10 -15.29 -5.34
CA TRP A 173 0.72 -15.15 -4.87
C TRP A 173 -0.28 -15.12 -6.02
N PHE A 174 0.00 -14.36 -7.08
CA PHE A 174 -0.92 -14.21 -8.21
C PHE A 174 -0.65 -15.18 -9.37
N ALA A 175 0.30 -16.10 -9.20
CA ALA A 175 0.44 -17.23 -10.09
C ALA A 175 -0.82 -18.12 -10.03
N PRO A 176 -1.26 -18.70 -11.17
CA PRO A 176 -2.26 -19.74 -11.19
C PRO A 176 -1.91 -20.88 -10.24
N LYS A 177 -2.93 -21.44 -9.60
CA LYS A 177 -2.84 -22.53 -8.64
C LYS A 177 -1.97 -23.67 -9.15
N GLY A 178 -0.89 -23.94 -8.42
CA GLY A 178 0.07 -25.01 -8.73
C GLY A 178 1.21 -24.60 -9.68
N GLN A 179 1.21 -23.36 -10.17
CA GLN A 179 2.39 -22.75 -10.77
C GLN A 179 3.23 -22.08 -9.69
N ASP A 180 4.55 -22.05 -9.88
CA ASP A 180 5.47 -21.46 -8.90
C ASP A 180 5.43 -19.93 -8.92
N VAL A 181 5.43 -19.35 -10.12
CA VAL A 181 5.48 -17.90 -10.35
C VAL A 181 4.60 -17.48 -11.52
N MET A 182 4.06 -16.27 -11.42
CA MET A 182 3.27 -15.63 -12.47
C MET A 182 4.14 -15.34 -13.70
N GLU A 183 3.58 -15.53 -14.89
CA GLU A 183 4.30 -15.28 -16.14
C GLU A 183 4.34 -13.79 -16.48
N VAL A 184 5.47 -13.15 -16.14
CA VAL A 184 5.78 -11.77 -16.54
C VAL A 184 7.10 -11.71 -17.30
N TYR A 185 7.23 -10.71 -18.16
CA TYR A 185 8.34 -10.60 -19.10
C TYR A 185 8.90 -9.18 -19.12
N ALA A 186 10.23 -9.08 -19.18
CA ALA A 186 10.93 -7.89 -19.61
C ALA A 186 11.23 -8.02 -21.12
N THR A 187 11.04 -6.93 -21.87
CA THR A 187 11.19 -6.90 -23.32
C THR A 187 12.32 -5.96 -23.72
N ASP A 188 13.32 -6.45 -24.46
CA ASP A 188 14.25 -5.56 -25.16
C ASP A 188 13.48 -4.89 -26.30
N SER A 189 13.39 -3.56 -26.28
CA SER A 189 12.58 -2.82 -27.25
C SER A 189 13.26 -2.65 -28.61
N ALA A 190 14.58 -2.85 -28.69
CA ALA A 190 15.32 -2.80 -29.94
C ALA A 190 15.20 -4.12 -30.73
N THR A 191 15.22 -5.26 -30.03
CA THR A 191 15.15 -6.59 -30.65
C THR A 191 13.75 -7.22 -30.60
N GLY A 192 12.90 -6.78 -29.66
CA GLY A 192 11.62 -7.41 -29.36
C GLY A 192 11.73 -8.70 -28.54
N GLU A 193 12.94 -9.08 -28.11
CA GLU A 193 13.18 -10.27 -27.30
C GLU A 193 12.49 -10.17 -25.94
N LYS A 194 11.74 -11.21 -25.56
CA LYS A 194 11.06 -11.30 -24.27
C LYS A 194 11.77 -12.28 -23.36
N THR A 195 12.24 -11.80 -22.21
CA THR A 195 12.82 -12.62 -21.15
C THR A 195 11.82 -12.78 -20.02
N GLN A 196 11.49 -14.02 -19.64
CA GLN A 196 10.64 -14.27 -18.49
C GLN A 196 11.39 -13.92 -17.20
N ILE A 197 10.74 -13.17 -16.32
CA ILE A 197 11.27 -12.79 -15.01
C ILE A 197 10.58 -13.64 -13.94
N LYS A 198 11.33 -14.48 -13.22
CA LYS A 198 10.78 -15.38 -12.19
C LYS A 198 11.11 -14.95 -10.76
N SER A 199 12.00 -13.98 -10.62
CA SER A 199 12.37 -13.38 -9.33
C SER A 199 12.87 -11.96 -9.54
N PHE A 200 13.00 -11.20 -8.45
CA PHE A 200 13.62 -9.88 -8.49
C PHE A 200 15.09 -9.97 -8.90
N ASP A 201 15.80 -11.03 -8.51
CA ASP A 201 17.21 -11.23 -8.89
C ASP A 201 17.35 -11.48 -10.41
N ASP A 202 16.40 -12.21 -11.01
CA ASP A 202 16.34 -12.37 -12.48
C ASP A 202 16.16 -11.02 -13.17
N TYR A 203 15.34 -10.14 -12.60
CA TYR A 203 15.13 -8.80 -13.15
C TYR A 203 16.38 -7.93 -13.03
N LEU A 204 17.10 -8.00 -11.91
CA LEU A 204 18.37 -7.30 -11.76
C LEU A 204 19.40 -7.77 -12.79
N ALA A 205 19.53 -9.09 -12.97
CA ALA A 205 20.40 -9.67 -13.99
C ALA A 205 20.00 -9.23 -15.41
N TRP A 206 18.70 -9.19 -15.70
CA TRP A 206 18.19 -8.68 -16.98
C TRP A 206 18.54 -7.20 -17.18
N ARG A 207 18.34 -6.36 -16.16
CA ARG A 207 18.70 -4.93 -16.22
C ARG A 207 20.19 -4.70 -16.45
N GLU A 208 21.05 -5.47 -15.80
CA GLU A 208 22.51 -5.41 -16.01
C GLU A 208 22.90 -5.77 -17.45
N ALA A 209 22.22 -6.75 -18.05
CA ALA A 209 22.42 -7.14 -19.44
C ALA A 209 21.82 -6.15 -20.47
N HIS A 210 20.85 -5.32 -20.07
CA HIS A 210 20.13 -4.39 -20.94
C HIS A 210 20.24 -2.93 -20.47
N PRO A 211 21.46 -2.35 -20.38
CA PRO A 211 21.66 -1.00 -19.84
C PRO A 211 20.98 0.10 -20.66
N GLU A 212 20.79 -0.09 -21.97
CA GLU A 212 20.08 0.86 -22.83
C GLU A 212 18.56 0.89 -22.55
N GLU A 213 17.98 -0.21 -22.06
CA GLU A 213 16.60 -0.21 -21.60
C GLU A 213 16.46 0.53 -20.27
N VAL A 214 17.43 0.37 -19.37
CA VAL A 214 17.43 1.05 -18.07
C VAL A 214 17.52 2.58 -18.24
N LYS A 215 18.42 3.07 -19.09
CA LYS A 215 18.63 4.52 -19.34
C LYS A 215 17.40 5.28 -19.85
N LYS A 216 16.36 4.59 -20.34
CA LYS A 216 15.12 5.24 -20.80
C LYS A 216 14.25 5.71 -19.64
N TYR A 217 14.49 5.21 -18.43
CA TYR A 217 13.63 5.40 -17.25
C TYR A 217 14.37 6.00 -16.04
N GLU A 218 15.69 6.20 -16.14
CA GLU A 218 16.58 6.74 -15.09
C GLU A 218 17.41 7.90 -15.64
#